data_AF-A0A1G2XUA6-F1
#
_entry.id   AF-A0A1G2XUA6-F1
#
_cell.length_a   1.000
_cell.length_b   1.000
_cell.length_c   1.000
_cell.angle_alpha   90.00
_cell.angle_beta   90.00
_cell.angle_gamma   90.00
#
_symmetry.space_group_name_H-M   'P 1'
#
loop_
_entity.id
_entity.type
_entity.pdbx_description
1 polymer ?
#
loop_
_entity_poly.entity_id
_entity_poly.type
_entity_poly.pdbx_seq_one_letter_code
_entity_poly.pdbx_strand_id
1 'polypeptide(L)'
;MDNIQANINEYAFMLELIKAKFTGSDAIVILQEMRKDARAAAIQKGYKTDMPATPKQLSYLKGLGIEISEGLTKKQASKLIEDAEKARN
;
A
#
# COMPACT_ATOMS: atom_id res chain seq x y z
N MET A 1 -0.86 -8.16 27.06
CA MET A 1 -1.61 -6.91 26.79
C MET A 1 -2.20 -7.04 25.40
N ASP A 2 -3.53 -7.02 25.27
CA ASP A 2 -4.20 -7.12 23.97
C ASP A 2 -3.69 -6.03 23.01
N ASN A 3 -3.31 -6.43 21.80
CA ASN A 3 -2.74 -5.55 20.77
C ASN A 3 -3.63 -4.31 20.51
N ILE A 4 -4.94 -4.47 20.64
CA ILE A 4 -5.93 -3.40 20.51
C ILE A 4 -5.75 -2.32 21.58
N GLN A 5 -5.53 -2.70 22.84
CA GLN A 5 -5.38 -1.75 23.94
C GLN A 5 -4.08 -0.95 23.82
N ALA A 6 -3.00 -1.57 23.33
CA ALA A 6 -1.74 -0.88 23.05
C ALA A 6 -1.92 0.21 21.97
N ASN A 7 -2.62 -0.11 20.87
CA ASN A 7 -2.88 0.85 19.80
C ASN A 7 -3.76 2.00 20.27
N ILE A 8 -4.80 1.73 21.08
CA ILE A 8 -5.68 2.76 21.65
C ILE A 8 -4.86 3.75 22.50
N ASN A 9 -3.97 3.25 23.35
CA ASN A 9 -3.15 4.08 24.22
C ASN A 9 -2.19 4.97 23.41
N GLU A 10 -1.58 4.42 22.36
CA GLU A 10 -0.70 5.17 21.45
C GLU A 10 -1.46 6.30 20.73
N TYR A 11 -2.68 6.01 20.24
CA TYR A 11 -3.52 7.00 19.58
C TYR A 11 -4.02 8.10 20.53
N ALA A 12 -4.38 7.73 21.76
CA ALA A 12 -4.78 8.71 22.76
C ALA A 12 -3.62 9.66 23.10
N PHE A 13 -2.42 9.12 23.27
CA PHE A 13 -1.21 9.90 23.55
C PHE A 13 -0.87 10.86 22.40
N MET A 14 -0.90 10.40 21.15
CA MET A 14 -0.67 11.27 19.99
C MET A 14 -1.72 12.39 19.90
N LEU A 15 -3.00 12.10 20.16
CA LEU A 15 -4.06 13.11 20.13
C LEU A 15 -3.84 14.19 21.20
N GLU A 16 -3.39 13.83 22.40
CA GLU A 16 -3.07 14.80 23.46
C GLU A 16 -1.90 15.71 23.06
N LEU A 17 -0.83 15.16 22.49
CA LEU A 17 0.31 15.94 22.02
C LEU A 17 -0.08 16.93 20.92
N ILE A 18 -0.97 16.51 20.01
CA ILE A 18 -1.43 17.38 18.93
C ILE A 18 -2.36 18.46 19.50
N LYS A 19 -3.29 18.12 20.39
CA LYS A 19 -4.18 19.10 21.05
C LYS A 19 -3.42 20.13 21.89
N ALA A 20 -2.25 19.79 22.41
CA ALA A 20 -1.38 20.72 23.13
C ALA A 20 -0.78 21.80 22.21
N LYS A 21 -0.71 21.56 20.89
CA LYS A 21 -0.13 22.47 19.89
C LYS A 21 -1.16 23.08 18.94
N PHE A 22 -2.33 22.46 18.80
CA PHE A 22 -3.38 22.83 17.86
C PHE A 22 -4.75 22.78 18.55
N THR A 23 -5.55 23.83 18.40
CA THR A 23 -6.87 23.92 19.03
C THR A 23 -7.96 23.35 18.13
N GLY A 24 -9.00 22.76 18.75
CA GLY A 24 -10.23 22.39 18.03
C GLY A 24 -10.10 21.24 17.03
N SER A 25 -10.70 21.41 15.84
CA SER A 25 -10.84 20.40 14.78
C SER A 25 -9.52 20.01 14.11
N ASP A 26 -8.52 20.88 14.15
CA ASP A 26 -7.26 20.73 13.42
C ASP A 26 -6.44 19.55 13.95
N ALA A 27 -6.52 19.30 15.26
CA ALA A 27 -5.82 18.18 15.88
C ALA A 27 -6.34 16.81 15.40
N ILE A 28 -7.64 16.72 15.11
CA ILE A 28 -8.27 15.51 14.58
C ILE A 28 -7.84 15.29 13.14
N VAL A 29 -7.78 16.37 12.33
CA VAL A 29 -7.35 16.31 10.93
C VAL A 29 -5.89 15.86 10.83
N ILE A 30 -5.00 16.44 11.63
CA ILE A 30 -3.58 16.05 11.66
C ILE A 30 -3.44 14.57 12.02
N LEU A 31 -4.14 14.09 13.05
CA LEU A 31 -4.11 12.67 13.42
C LEU A 31 -4.64 11.77 12.28
N GLN A 32 -5.67 12.20 11.56
CA GLN A 32 -6.20 11.46 10.42
C GLN A 32 -5.20 11.37 9.27
N GLU A 33 -4.53 12.46 8.91
CA GLU A 33 -3.51 12.46 7.85
C GLU A 33 -2.31 11.59 8.23
N MET A 34 -1.80 11.70 9.46
CA MET A 34 -0.71 10.83 9.94
C MET A 34 -1.08 9.33 9.86
N ARG A 35 -2.34 8.97 10.12
CA ARG A 35 -2.81 7.59 9.99
C ARG A 35 -2.91 7.15 8.52
N LYS A 36 -3.29 8.04 7.60
CA LYS A 36 -3.28 7.75 6.16
C LYS A 36 -1.85 7.47 5.69
N ASP A 37 -0.88 8.25 6.15
CA ASP A 37 0.54 8.05 5.82
C ASP A 37 1.07 6.73 6.37
N ALA A 38 0.78 6.41 7.64
CA ALA A 38 1.18 5.14 8.24
C ALA A 38 0.56 3.94 7.51
N ARG A 39 -0.71 4.05 7.10
CA ARG A 39 -1.40 3.02 6.30
C ARG A 39 -0.78 2.90 4.91
N ALA A 40 -0.47 4.02 4.25
CA ALA A 40 0.18 4.02 2.95
C ALA A 40 1.57 3.35 3.02
N ALA A 41 2.37 3.68 4.03
CA ALA A 41 3.66 3.06 4.28
C ALA A 41 3.56 1.55 4.59
N ALA A 42 2.53 1.13 5.35
CA ALA A 42 2.26 -0.28 5.61
C ALA A 42 1.84 -1.04 4.35
N ILE A 43 0.99 -0.45 3.51
CA ILE A 43 0.61 -1.00 2.20
C ILE A 43 1.85 -1.11 1.29
N GLN A 44 2.69 -0.08 1.25
CA GLN A 44 3.93 -0.08 0.48
C GLN A 44 4.91 -1.15 0.97
N LYS A 45 5.08 -1.33 2.29
CA LYS A 45 5.89 -2.42 2.86
C LYS A 45 5.30 -3.81 2.54
N GLY A 46 3.98 -3.95 2.51
CA GLY A 46 3.29 -5.18 2.12
C GLY A 46 3.40 -5.50 0.63
N TYR A 47 3.50 -4.48 -0.21
CA TYR A 47 3.82 -4.58 -1.63
C TYR A 47 5.31 -4.87 -1.83
N LYS A 48 5.74 -6.12 -1.61
CA LYS A 48 7.05 -6.55 -2.11
C LYS A 48 6.96 -6.69 -3.63
N THR A 49 7.41 -5.66 -4.34
CA THR A 49 7.46 -5.59 -5.81
C THR A 49 8.34 -6.65 -6.43
N ASP A 50 9.31 -7.12 -5.67
CA ASP A 50 10.35 -8.07 -6.09
C ASP A 50 9.93 -9.52 -5.81
N MET A 51 8.72 -9.74 -5.28
CA MET A 51 8.14 -11.08 -5.21
C MET A 51 7.82 -11.60 -6.63
N PRO A 52 7.80 -12.94 -6.81
CA PRO A 52 7.28 -13.55 -8.03
C PRO A 52 5.89 -13.04 -8.38
N ALA A 53 5.64 -12.89 -9.68
CA ALA A 53 4.35 -12.49 -10.23
C ALA A 53 3.24 -13.41 -9.73
N THR A 54 2.08 -12.81 -9.46
CA THR A 54 0.94 -13.59 -8.98
C THR A 54 0.38 -14.49 -10.09
N PRO A 55 -0.26 -15.64 -9.75
CA PRO A 55 -0.90 -16.50 -10.75
C PRO A 55 -1.90 -15.75 -11.65
N LYS A 56 -2.61 -14.75 -11.11
CA LYS A 56 -3.53 -13.90 -11.89
C LYS A 56 -2.80 -13.06 -12.94
N GLN A 57 -1.69 -12.43 -12.57
CA GLN A 57 -0.87 -11.65 -13.50
C GLN A 57 -0.28 -12.54 -14.61
N LEU A 58 0.24 -13.72 -14.25
CA LEU A 58 0.77 -14.69 -15.22
C LEU A 58 -0.31 -15.18 -16.19
N SER A 59 -1.50 -15.52 -15.68
CA SER A 59 -2.63 -15.94 -16.52
C SER A 59 -3.06 -14.84 -17.48
N TYR A 60 -3.07 -13.59 -17.03
CA TYR A 60 -3.44 -12.45 -17.87
C TYR A 60 -2.41 -12.20 -18.97
N LEU A 61 -1.11 -12.19 -18.64
CA LEU A 61 -0.01 -12.11 -19.61
C LEU A 61 -0.08 -13.22 -20.66
N LYS A 62 -0.37 -14.45 -20.24
CA LYS A 62 -0.57 -15.58 -21.16
C LYS A 62 -1.77 -15.35 -22.09
N GLY A 63 -2.87 -14.80 -21.57
CA GLY A 63 -4.04 -14.43 -22.38
C GLY A 63 -3.75 -13.31 -23.39
N LEU A 64 -2.77 -12.46 -23.11
CA LEU A 64 -2.27 -11.44 -24.04
C LEU A 64 -1.26 -11.98 -25.05
N GLY A 65 -0.85 -13.25 -24.94
CA GLY A 65 0.17 -13.86 -25.81
C GLY A 65 1.59 -13.38 -25.52
N ILE A 66 1.85 -12.81 -24.34
CA ILE A 66 3.17 -12.30 -23.94
C ILE A 66 4.01 -13.44 -23.39
N GLU A 67 5.26 -13.53 -23.82
CA GLU A 67 6.23 -14.51 -23.33
C GLU A 67 6.58 -14.22 -21.86
N ILE A 68 6.48 -15.24 -21.02
CA ILE A 68 6.70 -15.14 -19.57
C ILE A 68 8.09 -15.69 -19.27
N SER A 69 9.02 -14.82 -18.85
CA SER A 69 10.34 -15.24 -18.38
C SER A 69 10.27 -15.94 -17.03
N GLU A 70 11.12 -16.93 -16.79
CA GLU A 70 11.28 -17.53 -15.46
C GLU A 70 11.69 -16.46 -14.43
N GLY A 71 11.09 -16.52 -13.24
CA GLY A 71 11.37 -15.54 -12.17
C GLY A 71 10.73 -14.16 -12.36
N LEU A 72 9.79 -14.00 -13.29
CA LEU A 72 9.07 -12.74 -13.50
C LEU A 72 8.47 -12.22 -12.18
N THR A 73 8.82 -10.99 -11.81
CA THR A 73 8.33 -10.36 -10.57
C THR A 73 6.97 -9.70 -10.75
N LYS A 74 6.26 -9.42 -9.64
CA LYS A 74 4.98 -8.69 -9.66
C LYS A 74 5.08 -7.35 -10.36
N LYS A 75 6.18 -6.61 -10.15
CA LYS A 75 6.42 -5.31 -10.77
C LYS A 75 6.65 -5.41 -12.27
N GLN A 76 7.47 -6.35 -12.71
CA GLN A 76 7.70 -6.59 -14.13
C GLN A 76 6.40 -7.04 -14.83
N ALA A 77 5.63 -7.92 -14.19
CA ALA A 77 4.36 -8.37 -14.73
C ALA A 77 3.35 -7.23 -14.88
N SER A 78 3.19 -6.36 -13.86
CA SER A 78 2.33 -5.18 -13.97
C SER A 78 2.75 -4.24 -15.10
N LYS A 79 4.07 -4.04 -15.29
CA LYS A 79 4.58 -3.19 -16.38
C LYS A 79 4.26 -3.77 -17.75
N LEU A 80 4.49 -5.07 -17.96
CA LEU A 80 4.17 -5.75 -19.22
C LEU A 80 2.68 -5.68 -19.55
N ILE A 81 1.82 -5.77 -18.54
CA ILE A 81 0.37 -5.62 -18.69
C ILE A 81 0.03 -4.21 -19.15
N GLU A 82 0.55 -3.19 -18.48
CA GLU A 82 0.30 -1.79 -18.82
C GLU A 82 0.78 -1.45 -20.24
N ASP A 83 1.98 -1.90 -20.61
CA ASP A 83 2.56 -1.68 -21.95
C ASP A 83 1.70 -2.35 -23.04
N ALA A 84 1.20 -3.57 -22.78
CA ALA A 84 0.34 -4.29 -23.71
C ALA A 84 -1.06 -3.69 -23.83
N GLU A 85 -1.63 -3.16 -22.76
CA GLU A 85 -2.91 -2.44 -22.80
C GLU A 85 -2.80 -1.12 -23.55
N LYS A 86 -1.68 -0.38 -23.37
CA LYS A 86 -1.40 0.83 -24.15
C LYS A 86 -1.23 0.54 -25.64
N ALA A 87 -0.59 -0.56 -26.00
CA ALA A 87 -0.41 -0.93 -27.41
C ALA A 87 -1.70 -1.38 -28.11
N ARG A 88 -2.77 -1.67 -27.36
CA ARG A 88 -4.08 -2.09 -27.88
C ARG A 88 -5.09 -0.94 -28.00
N ASN A 89 -4.81 0.21 -27.39
CA ASN A 89 -5.63 1.43 -27.44
C ASN A 89 -5.05 2.44 -28.43
#